data_AF-A0A1V4MB78-F1
#
_entry.id   AF-A0A1V4MB78-F1
#
_cell.length_a   1.000
_cell.length_b   1.000
_cell.length_c   1.000
_cell.angle_alpha   90.00
_cell.angle_beta   90.00
_cell.angle_gamma   90.00
#
_symmetry.space_group_name_H-M   'P 1'
#
loop_
_entity.id
_entity.type
_entity.pdbx_description
1 polymer ?
#
loop_
_entity_poly.entity_id
_entity_poly.type
_entity_poly.pdbx_seq_one_letter_code
_entity_poly.pdbx_strand_id
1 'polypeptide(L)'
;MKNVVKTLIMLSLAVFFTASIASATLYSFGDDSIYWPGWENTDTYPTPVDNDRDYIGDPNFTGGEAEVIDGYLRSLRFDQDKTGTVSILAPGDLFLNVNANNDTTWDYVVDLSNWPASSKSNPDVGEDDYNIYSVVLDLGHGGTSIDNPGYILSGTDNTGGWSGWYIRDNHPVAASGIEWQQTAGLIGKADFSGWPDTLQTSYLFEFAHGLIAINEPFTIGWTANCANDVIYETVNPVPEPATLLLLGTGLIGLAGIGRKKLIRIKR
;
A
#
# COMPACT_ATOMS: atom_id res chain seq x y z
N MET A 1 42.56 -17.84 32.14
CA MET A 1 42.48 -17.15 30.82
C MET A 1 41.93 -18.03 29.71
N LYS A 2 42.45 -19.24 29.45
CA LYS A 2 41.98 -20.11 28.33
C LYS A 2 40.47 -20.44 28.37
N ASN A 3 39.90 -20.69 29.55
CA ASN A 3 38.47 -21.04 29.67
C ASN A 3 37.55 -19.83 29.38
N VAL A 4 37.95 -18.63 29.79
CA VAL A 4 37.19 -17.39 29.55
C VAL A 4 37.14 -17.04 28.05
N VAL A 5 38.24 -17.26 27.33
CA VAL A 5 38.30 -17.06 25.87
C VAL A 5 37.40 -18.06 25.13
N LYS A 6 37.40 -19.33 25.54
CA LYS A 6 36.48 -20.34 24.97
C LYS A 6 35.01 -19.99 25.22
N THR A 7 34.66 -19.54 26.42
CA THR A 7 33.28 -19.13 26.73
C THR A 7 32.86 -17.91 25.92
N LEU A 8 33.74 -16.92 25.74
CA LEU A 8 33.46 -15.75 24.88
C LEU A 8 33.26 -16.13 23.41
N ILE A 9 34.09 -17.04 22.88
CA ILE A 9 33.97 -17.53 21.50
C ILE A 9 32.66 -18.32 21.32
N MET A 10 32.28 -19.18 22.28
CA MET A 10 31.00 -19.90 22.21
C MET A 10 29.80 -18.97 22.36
N LEU A 11 29.87 -17.92 23.19
CA LEU A 11 28.81 -16.91 23.28
C LEU A 11 28.71 -16.09 21.99
N SER A 12 29.83 -15.69 21.38
CA SER A 12 29.78 -15.00 20.09
C SER A 12 29.22 -15.90 19.00
N LEU A 13 29.64 -17.18 18.93
CA LEU A 13 29.04 -18.12 17.97
C LEU A 13 27.55 -18.33 18.24
N ALA A 14 27.11 -18.45 19.48
CA ALA A 14 25.68 -18.60 19.80
C ALA A 14 24.87 -17.38 19.36
N VAL A 15 25.39 -16.16 19.51
CA VAL A 15 24.75 -14.92 19.02
C VAL A 15 24.74 -14.84 17.49
N PHE A 16 25.78 -15.35 16.82
CA PHE A 16 25.80 -15.47 15.35
C PHE A 16 24.87 -16.56 14.82
N PHE A 17 24.59 -17.60 15.60
CA PHE A 17 23.67 -18.69 15.24
C PHE A 17 22.20 -18.41 15.58
N THR A 18 21.91 -17.35 16.35
CA THR A 18 20.56 -16.78 16.46
C THR A 18 20.30 -15.73 15.38
N ALA A 19 21.03 -15.80 14.24
CA ALA A 19 20.79 -14.95 13.09
C ALA A 19 19.29 -14.92 12.76
N SER A 20 18.82 -13.70 12.55
CA SER A 20 17.45 -13.26 12.36
C SER A 20 16.59 -14.33 11.72
N ILE A 21 15.64 -14.87 12.48
CA ILE A 21 14.50 -15.53 11.86
C ILE A 21 13.80 -14.38 11.13
N ALA A 22 13.77 -14.43 9.79
CA ALA A 22 12.95 -13.56 8.96
C ALA A 22 11.53 -13.59 9.54
N SER A 23 11.15 -12.52 10.23
CA SER A 23 9.84 -12.40 10.83
C SER A 23 9.04 -11.47 9.95
N ALA A 24 7.86 -11.93 9.55
CA ALA A 24 6.88 -11.02 9.00
C ALA A 24 6.59 -9.91 10.01
N THR A 25 6.58 -8.69 9.53
CA THR A 25 6.09 -7.53 10.26
C THR A 25 4.79 -7.10 9.63
N LEU A 26 3.75 -7.03 10.45
CA LEU A 26 2.44 -6.53 10.05
C LEU A 26 2.33 -5.05 10.42
N TYR A 27 1.93 -4.25 9.45
CA TYR A 27 1.64 -2.84 9.63
C TYR A 27 0.17 -2.59 9.33
N SER A 28 -0.58 -2.15 10.33
CA SER A 28 -1.97 -1.73 10.13
C SER A 28 -2.00 -0.34 9.50
N PHE A 29 -2.94 -0.12 8.59
CA PHE A 29 -3.29 1.19 8.05
C PHE A 29 -4.79 1.45 8.20
N GLY A 30 -5.18 2.72 8.27
CA GLY A 30 -6.56 3.15 8.45
C GLY A 30 -7.27 3.41 7.13
N ASP A 31 -8.29 4.24 7.18
CA ASP A 31 -9.03 4.77 6.04
C ASP A 31 -9.48 6.18 6.41
N ASP A 32 -8.51 7.06 6.61
CA ASP A 32 -8.77 8.41 7.13
C ASP A 32 -8.89 9.45 5.98
N SER A 33 -8.77 8.99 4.73
CA SER A 33 -8.59 9.83 3.55
C SER A 33 -9.85 9.90 2.70
N ILE A 34 -10.51 11.06 2.70
CA ILE A 34 -11.67 11.31 1.83
C ILE A 34 -11.26 11.41 0.34
N TYR A 35 -10.04 11.89 0.08
CA TYR A 35 -9.48 12.06 -1.26
C TYR A 35 -8.00 11.73 -1.26
N TRP A 36 -7.48 11.41 -2.44
CA TRP A 36 -6.05 11.54 -2.68
C TRP A 36 -5.62 13.01 -2.61
N PRO A 37 -4.42 13.32 -2.09
CA PRO A 37 -3.93 14.69 -2.01
C PRO A 37 -3.96 15.38 -3.37
N GLY A 38 -4.57 16.57 -3.41
CA GLY A 38 -4.71 17.37 -4.63
C GLY A 38 -5.94 17.04 -5.47
N TRP A 39 -6.72 15.99 -5.15
CA TRP A 39 -7.95 15.61 -5.85
C TRP A 39 -9.23 16.06 -5.14
N GLU A 40 -9.09 16.97 -4.18
CA GLU A 40 -10.22 17.46 -3.40
C GLU A 40 -11.21 18.24 -4.30
N ASN A 41 -12.50 17.96 -4.11
CA ASN A 41 -13.61 18.82 -4.53
C ASN A 41 -13.66 19.18 -6.04
N THR A 42 -14.10 18.23 -6.86
CA THR A 42 -14.50 18.51 -8.26
C THR A 42 -16.01 18.43 -8.51
N ASP A 43 -16.81 18.10 -7.49
CA ASP A 43 -18.26 17.93 -7.62
C ASP A 43 -18.95 19.25 -8.01
N THR A 44 -19.83 19.16 -9.01
CA THR A 44 -20.58 20.28 -9.57
C THR A 44 -22.11 20.09 -9.49
N TYR A 45 -22.61 19.00 -8.92
CA TYR A 45 -24.03 18.61 -9.02
C TYR A 45 -24.79 18.65 -7.68
N PRO A 46 -26.03 19.16 -7.66
CA PRO A 46 -26.39 20.48 -7.16
C PRO A 46 -26.28 20.68 -5.63
N THR A 47 -25.82 19.70 -4.87
CA THR A 47 -25.56 19.80 -3.42
C THR A 47 -24.38 18.87 -3.08
N PRO A 48 -23.22 19.41 -2.66
CA PRO A 48 -22.00 18.65 -2.37
C PRO A 48 -22.09 17.89 -1.03
N VAL A 49 -23.14 17.08 -0.88
CA VAL A 49 -23.43 16.35 0.36
C VAL A 49 -22.40 15.25 0.59
N ASP A 50 -21.72 14.84 -0.47
CA ASP A 50 -20.86 13.67 -0.50
C ASP A 50 -19.38 14.05 -0.36
N ASN A 51 -19.04 15.35 -0.48
CA ASN A 51 -17.65 15.80 -0.47
C ASN A 51 -16.96 15.74 0.89
N ASP A 52 -17.75 15.80 1.97
CA ASP A 52 -17.27 15.72 3.35
C ASP A 52 -17.46 14.31 3.95
N ARG A 53 -17.82 13.33 3.11
CA ARG A 53 -18.03 11.95 3.53
C ARG A 53 -16.87 11.08 3.13
N ASP A 54 -16.42 10.31 4.09
CA ASP A 54 -15.45 9.24 3.93
C ASP A 54 -15.86 8.26 2.82
N TYR A 55 -17.12 7.81 2.86
CA TYR A 55 -17.68 6.91 1.86
C TYR A 55 -19.07 7.33 1.34
N ILE A 56 -19.40 6.88 0.12
CA ILE A 56 -20.68 7.11 -0.57
C ILE A 56 -21.35 5.77 -0.88
N GLY A 57 -22.22 5.30 0.01
CA GLY A 57 -22.91 4.01 -0.20
C GLY A 57 -22.07 2.82 0.27
N ASP A 58 -21.80 1.85 -0.60
CA ASP A 58 -20.98 0.66 -0.35
C ASP A 58 -19.98 0.51 -1.52
N PRO A 59 -18.79 -0.11 -1.35
CA PRO A 59 -18.24 -0.62 -0.09
C PRO A 59 -17.82 0.51 0.86
N ASN A 60 -17.76 0.19 2.16
CA ASN A 60 -17.14 1.04 3.18
C ASN A 60 -15.89 0.34 3.70
N PHE A 61 -14.74 0.74 3.19
CA PHE A 61 -13.44 0.29 3.66
C PHE A 61 -13.19 0.83 5.07
N THR A 62 -12.24 0.20 5.76
CA THR A 62 -11.86 0.54 7.14
C THR A 62 -10.35 0.54 7.36
N GLY A 63 -9.61 0.40 6.26
CA GLY A 63 -8.18 0.23 6.22
C GLY A 63 -7.78 -1.22 6.03
N GLY A 64 -6.75 -1.66 6.74
CA GLY A 64 -6.21 -2.99 6.51
C GLY A 64 -4.83 -3.25 7.09
N GLU A 65 -4.14 -4.25 6.52
CA GLU A 65 -2.83 -4.69 6.95
C GLU A 65 -1.87 -4.91 5.78
N ALA A 66 -0.66 -4.39 5.92
CA ALA A 66 0.47 -4.68 5.05
C ALA A 66 1.43 -5.65 5.74
N GLU A 67 1.74 -6.77 5.09
CA GLU A 67 2.77 -7.71 5.54
C GLU A 67 4.08 -7.43 4.81
N VAL A 68 5.15 -7.17 5.56
CA VAL A 68 6.51 -7.01 5.03
C VAL A 68 7.41 -8.09 5.61
N ILE A 69 8.14 -8.79 4.74
CA ILE A 69 9.07 -9.86 5.10
C ILE A 69 10.43 -9.55 4.48
N ASP A 70 11.46 -9.48 5.31
CA ASP A 70 12.85 -9.18 4.90
C ASP A 70 13.00 -7.88 4.09
N GLY A 71 12.20 -6.87 4.41
CA GLY A 71 12.19 -5.59 3.71
C GLY A 71 11.49 -5.62 2.34
N TYR A 72 10.68 -6.63 2.06
CA TYR A 72 9.84 -6.70 0.86
C TYR A 72 8.37 -6.83 1.21
N LEU A 73 7.51 -6.14 0.46
CA LEU A 73 6.07 -6.26 0.59
C LEU A 73 5.64 -7.67 0.18
N ARG A 74 4.92 -8.35 1.06
CA ARG A 74 4.41 -9.70 0.86
C ARG A 74 2.92 -9.70 0.56
N SER A 75 2.13 -8.92 1.29
CA SER A 75 0.70 -8.81 1.05
C SER A 75 0.12 -7.48 1.49
N LEU A 76 -1.02 -7.13 0.90
CA LEU A 76 -1.91 -6.06 1.33
C LEU A 76 -3.31 -6.62 1.50
N ARG A 77 -3.85 -6.56 2.71
CA ARG A 77 -5.25 -6.87 3.00
C ARG A 77 -6.00 -5.58 3.23
N PHE A 78 -7.13 -5.40 2.58
CA PHE A 78 -8.06 -4.29 2.76
C PHE A 78 -9.33 -4.82 3.41
N ASP A 79 -9.74 -4.24 4.54
CA ASP A 79 -10.90 -4.66 5.34
C ASP A 79 -12.08 -3.71 5.11
N GLN A 80 -13.32 -4.23 5.08
CA GLN A 80 -14.54 -3.43 4.91
C GLN A 80 -15.61 -3.75 5.98
N ASP A 81 -16.31 -2.71 6.47
CA ASP A 81 -17.30 -2.82 7.56
C ASP A 81 -18.69 -3.25 7.06
N LYS A 82 -19.02 -2.90 5.81
CA LYS A 82 -20.33 -3.21 5.22
C LYS A 82 -20.20 -4.09 3.98
N THR A 83 -20.89 -5.23 4.06
CA THR A 83 -21.06 -6.15 2.94
C THR A 83 -22.33 -5.78 2.18
N GLY A 84 -22.20 -4.97 1.13
CA GLY A 84 -23.25 -4.74 0.15
C GLY A 84 -23.05 -5.64 -1.07
N THR A 85 -24.09 -6.29 -1.59
CA THR A 85 -24.06 -6.88 -2.94
C THR A 85 -24.21 -5.76 -3.95
N VAL A 86 -23.12 -5.05 -4.24
CA VAL A 86 -23.14 -3.94 -5.20
C VAL A 86 -22.69 -4.49 -6.55
N SER A 87 -23.60 -5.15 -7.28
CA SER A 87 -23.34 -5.77 -8.59
C SER A 87 -23.03 -4.77 -9.72
N ILE A 88 -22.66 -3.54 -9.38
CA ILE A 88 -22.40 -2.42 -10.29
C ILE A 88 -21.02 -1.82 -10.06
N LEU A 89 -20.26 -2.35 -9.10
CA LEU A 89 -18.94 -1.86 -8.75
C LEU A 89 -17.89 -2.85 -9.19
N ALA A 90 -16.80 -2.32 -9.72
CA ALA A 90 -15.59 -3.05 -10.03
C ALA A 90 -14.43 -2.41 -9.25
N PRO A 91 -13.38 -3.15 -8.90
CA PRO A 91 -12.21 -2.54 -8.30
C PRO A 91 -11.48 -1.69 -9.34
N GLY A 92 -10.87 -0.63 -8.84
CA GLY A 92 -9.82 0.10 -9.54
C GLY A 92 -8.46 -0.58 -9.40
N ASP A 93 -7.45 0.04 -9.99
CA ASP A 93 -6.06 -0.43 -9.88
C ASP A 93 -5.48 -0.10 -8.49
N LEU A 94 -4.54 -0.93 -8.03
CA LEU A 94 -3.81 -0.68 -6.78
C LEU A 94 -2.52 0.08 -7.10
N PHE A 95 -2.32 1.21 -6.43
CA PHE A 95 -1.17 2.10 -6.58
C PHE A 95 -0.27 2.03 -5.36
N LEU A 96 1.05 2.00 -5.59
CA LEU A 96 2.06 1.95 -4.54
C LEU A 96 3.16 2.97 -4.81
N ASN A 97 3.45 3.77 -3.80
CA ASN A 97 4.66 4.60 -3.73
C ASN A 97 5.50 4.03 -2.58
N VAL A 98 6.73 3.57 -2.85
CA VAL A 98 7.61 2.93 -1.85
C VAL A 98 8.67 3.88 -1.27
N ASN A 99 8.56 5.16 -1.58
CA ASN A 99 9.51 6.22 -1.24
C ASN A 99 8.78 7.52 -0.80
N ALA A 100 7.64 7.38 -0.10
CA ALA A 100 6.62 8.43 0.06
C ALA A 100 7.09 9.72 0.75
N ASN A 101 8.23 9.68 1.43
CA ASN A 101 8.86 10.86 2.01
C ASN A 101 9.55 11.77 0.97
N ASN A 102 9.86 11.24 -0.21
CA ASN A 102 10.83 11.83 -1.13
C ASN A 102 10.22 12.25 -2.47
N ASP A 103 9.03 11.75 -2.83
CA ASP A 103 8.35 12.18 -4.05
C ASP A 103 6.82 12.09 -3.94
N THR A 104 6.17 12.52 -5.03
CA THR A 104 4.71 12.52 -5.21
C THR A 104 4.32 11.69 -6.42
N THR A 105 5.08 10.63 -6.71
CA THR A 105 4.84 9.75 -7.85
C THR A 105 4.51 8.34 -7.39
N TRP A 106 3.64 7.65 -8.10
CA TRP A 106 3.49 6.21 -7.91
C TRP A 106 4.69 5.49 -8.54
N ASP A 107 5.22 4.51 -7.83
CA ASP A 107 6.32 3.66 -8.29
C ASP A 107 5.80 2.37 -8.93
N TYR A 108 4.65 1.86 -8.46
CA TYR A 108 4.04 0.64 -8.96
C TYR A 108 2.53 0.74 -9.08
N VAL A 109 2.00 0.01 -10.06
CA VAL A 109 0.56 -0.22 -10.23
C VAL A 109 0.31 -1.70 -10.45
N VAL A 110 -0.65 -2.26 -9.71
CA VAL A 110 -1.29 -3.54 -10.03
C VAL A 110 -2.49 -3.24 -10.90
N ASP A 111 -2.40 -3.65 -12.16
CA ASP A 111 -3.40 -3.36 -13.19
C ASP A 111 -4.53 -4.39 -13.12
N LEU A 112 -5.65 -3.99 -12.51
CA LEU A 112 -6.88 -4.78 -12.44
C LEU A 112 -7.85 -4.38 -13.57
N SER A 113 -7.69 -3.18 -14.10
CA SER A 113 -8.61 -2.61 -15.07
C SER A 113 -8.26 -3.01 -16.51
N ASN A 114 -9.29 -3.28 -17.31
CA ASN A 114 -9.14 -3.45 -18.77
C ASN A 114 -10.13 -2.58 -19.55
N TRP A 115 -10.69 -1.60 -18.86
CA TRP A 115 -11.77 -0.76 -19.35
C TRP A 115 -11.26 0.67 -19.59
N PRO A 116 -11.69 1.34 -20.67
CA PRO A 116 -11.16 2.65 -21.04
C PRO A 116 -11.78 3.82 -20.24
N ALA A 117 -12.85 3.54 -19.49
CA ALA A 117 -13.59 4.53 -18.72
C ALA A 117 -14.35 3.86 -17.58
N SER A 118 -14.51 4.58 -16.48
CA SER A 118 -15.32 4.14 -15.35
C SER A 118 -16.82 4.22 -15.64
N SER A 119 -17.57 3.21 -15.22
CA SER A 119 -19.03 3.11 -15.29
C SER A 119 -19.57 1.98 -14.39
N LYS A 120 -20.86 2.02 -14.10
CA LYS A 120 -21.59 0.93 -13.42
C LYS A 120 -21.60 -0.43 -14.13
N SER A 121 -21.00 -0.50 -15.33
CA SER A 121 -20.93 -1.69 -16.18
C SER A 121 -19.50 -2.20 -16.35
N ASN A 122 -18.51 -1.62 -15.64
CA ASN A 122 -17.19 -2.23 -15.58
C ASN A 122 -17.32 -3.65 -15.00
N PRO A 123 -16.59 -4.63 -15.55
CA PRO A 123 -16.69 -6.01 -15.10
C PRO A 123 -16.02 -6.18 -13.73
N ASP A 124 -16.59 -7.06 -12.92
CA ASP A 124 -15.88 -7.64 -11.78
C ASP A 124 -14.62 -8.37 -12.27
N VAL A 125 -13.60 -8.38 -11.43
CA VAL A 125 -12.39 -9.18 -11.62
C VAL A 125 -12.40 -10.39 -10.70
N GLY A 126 -12.04 -11.54 -11.24
CA GLY A 126 -11.96 -12.79 -10.48
C GLY A 126 -10.67 -12.89 -9.67
N GLU A 127 -10.57 -13.99 -8.91
CA GLU A 127 -9.31 -14.40 -8.30
C GLU A 127 -8.33 -14.85 -9.39
N ASP A 128 -7.22 -14.12 -9.57
CA ASP A 128 -6.21 -14.39 -10.61
C ASP A 128 -4.90 -13.60 -10.35
N ASP A 129 -3.88 -13.90 -11.15
CA ASP A 129 -2.62 -13.17 -11.18
C ASP A 129 -2.66 -11.96 -12.15
N TYR A 130 -2.63 -10.75 -11.57
CA TYR A 130 -2.66 -9.47 -12.27
C TYR A 130 -1.27 -8.87 -12.46
N ASN A 131 -1.07 -8.15 -13.56
CA ASN A 131 0.24 -7.58 -13.90
C ASN A 131 0.62 -6.45 -12.94
N ILE A 132 1.90 -6.42 -12.56
CA ILE A 132 2.49 -5.30 -11.82
C ILE A 132 3.43 -4.56 -12.75
N TYR A 133 3.19 -3.27 -12.90
CA TYR A 133 4.04 -2.36 -13.65
C TYR A 133 4.81 -1.47 -12.68
N SER A 134 6.12 -1.33 -12.88
CA SER A 134 6.88 -0.21 -12.33
C SER A 134 6.64 1.00 -13.21
N VAL A 135 6.25 2.12 -12.62
CA VAL A 135 5.85 3.35 -13.31
C VAL A 135 6.54 4.58 -12.73
N VAL A 136 6.41 5.70 -13.44
CA VAL A 136 6.68 7.04 -12.91
C VAL A 136 5.45 7.85 -13.23
N LEU A 137 4.44 7.75 -12.36
CA LEU A 137 3.14 8.38 -12.56
C LEU A 137 2.92 9.42 -11.47
N ASP A 138 2.89 10.70 -11.83
CA ASP A 138 2.58 11.77 -10.88
C ASP A 138 1.23 11.52 -10.20
N LEU A 139 1.10 11.84 -8.91
CA LEU A 139 -0.16 11.72 -8.17
C LEU A 139 -1.34 12.43 -8.87
N GLY A 140 -1.04 13.42 -9.71
CA GLY A 140 -2.02 14.20 -10.45
C GLY A 140 -2.62 15.31 -9.61
N HIS A 141 -3.73 15.86 -10.07
CA HIS A 141 -4.49 16.88 -9.34
C HIS A 141 -5.96 16.89 -9.80
N GLY A 142 -6.83 17.54 -9.04
CA GLY A 142 -8.25 17.69 -9.39
C GLY A 142 -8.43 18.28 -10.78
N GLY A 143 -9.50 17.87 -11.46
CA GLY A 143 -9.76 18.23 -12.84
C GLY A 143 -10.32 17.04 -13.61
N THR A 144 -10.10 17.01 -14.90
CA THR A 144 -10.60 15.96 -15.80
C THR A 144 -9.46 15.04 -16.28
N SER A 145 -9.79 14.01 -17.05
CA SER A 145 -8.78 13.15 -17.69
C SER A 145 -7.94 13.89 -18.75
N ILE A 146 -8.38 15.08 -19.19
CA ILE A 146 -7.57 15.96 -20.06
C ILE A 146 -6.40 16.55 -19.26
N ASP A 147 -6.67 16.94 -18.02
CA ASP A 147 -5.68 17.49 -17.10
C ASP A 147 -4.76 16.39 -16.57
N ASN A 148 -5.30 15.17 -16.43
CA ASN A 148 -4.63 14.02 -15.85
C ASN A 148 -4.65 12.81 -16.80
N PRO A 149 -3.94 12.86 -17.94
CA PRO A 149 -4.02 11.82 -18.99
C PRO A 149 -3.49 10.45 -18.55
N GLY A 150 -2.73 10.40 -17.45
CA GLY A 150 -2.22 9.17 -16.85
C GLY A 150 -3.25 8.38 -16.02
N TYR A 151 -4.48 8.90 -15.86
CA TYR A 151 -5.52 8.27 -15.06
C TYR A 151 -6.82 8.06 -15.83
N ILE A 152 -7.49 6.98 -15.46
CA ILE A 152 -8.93 6.82 -15.67
C ILE A 152 -9.61 7.31 -14.40
N LEU A 153 -10.59 8.20 -14.58
CA LEU A 153 -11.33 8.82 -13.48
C LEU A 153 -12.72 8.20 -13.34
N SER A 154 -13.26 8.26 -12.13
CA SER A 154 -14.60 7.77 -11.76
C SER A 154 -15.72 8.38 -12.61
N GLY A 155 -15.60 9.63 -13.05
CA GLY A 155 -16.57 10.33 -13.89
C GLY A 155 -17.31 11.44 -13.16
N THR A 156 -18.59 11.65 -13.47
CA THR A 156 -19.40 12.73 -12.87
C THR A 156 -20.75 12.19 -12.43
N ASP A 157 -21.16 12.62 -11.25
CA ASP A 157 -22.34 12.22 -10.52
C ASP A 157 -23.61 12.26 -11.34
N ASN A 158 -24.36 11.16 -11.27
CA ASN A 158 -25.66 11.01 -11.94
C ASN A 158 -25.62 11.30 -13.46
N THR A 159 -24.46 11.20 -14.11
CA THR A 159 -24.28 11.37 -15.55
C THR A 159 -23.64 10.16 -16.22
N GLY A 160 -23.73 10.08 -17.55
CA GLY A 160 -23.02 9.05 -18.32
C GLY A 160 -23.23 7.63 -17.82
N GLY A 161 -22.12 6.90 -17.60
CA GLY A 161 -22.11 5.54 -17.06
C GLY A 161 -22.66 5.42 -15.62
N TRP A 162 -22.80 6.54 -14.92
CA TRP A 162 -23.26 6.63 -13.53
C TRP A 162 -24.66 7.24 -13.39
N SER A 163 -25.41 7.40 -14.48
CA SER A 163 -26.80 7.88 -14.41
C SER A 163 -27.63 7.00 -13.45
N GLY A 164 -28.24 7.65 -12.45
CA GLY A 164 -28.99 7.06 -11.35
C GLY A 164 -28.17 6.75 -10.09
N TRP A 165 -26.89 7.09 -10.03
CA TRP A 165 -25.98 6.77 -8.94
C TRP A 165 -25.16 8.00 -8.51
N TYR A 166 -24.83 8.02 -7.22
CA TYR A 166 -23.87 8.96 -6.61
C TYR A 166 -22.53 8.26 -6.47
N ILE A 167 -21.48 8.98 -6.81
CA ILE A 167 -20.08 8.57 -6.89
C ILE A 167 -19.20 9.71 -6.37
N ARG A 168 -17.89 9.52 -6.33
CA ARG A 168 -16.97 10.62 -6.08
C ARG A 168 -16.50 11.18 -7.41
N ASP A 169 -16.78 12.44 -7.67
CA ASP A 169 -16.51 13.05 -8.97
C ASP A 169 -15.02 13.15 -9.31
N ASN A 170 -14.70 12.75 -10.55
CA ASN A 170 -13.42 12.84 -11.22
C ASN A 170 -12.21 12.41 -10.36
N HIS A 171 -12.39 11.39 -9.54
CA HIS A 171 -11.33 10.84 -8.72
C HIS A 171 -10.58 9.74 -9.47
N PRO A 172 -9.27 9.57 -9.29
CA PRO A 172 -8.52 8.45 -9.87
C PRO A 172 -9.09 7.12 -9.42
N VAL A 173 -9.23 6.20 -10.37
CA VAL A 173 -9.64 4.82 -10.11
C VAL A 173 -8.75 3.79 -10.78
N ALA A 174 -8.10 4.15 -11.89
CA ALA A 174 -7.20 3.26 -12.59
C ALA A 174 -6.14 4.05 -13.36
N ALA A 175 -5.02 3.41 -13.69
CA ALA A 175 -3.98 4.00 -14.50
C ALA A 175 -4.38 3.93 -15.98
N SER A 176 -4.21 5.04 -16.71
CA SER A 176 -4.54 5.10 -18.13
C SER A 176 -3.35 4.74 -18.99
N GLY A 177 -3.55 3.76 -19.89
CA GLY A 177 -2.60 3.44 -20.95
C GLY A 177 -1.27 2.90 -20.46
N ILE A 178 -1.23 2.27 -19.27
CA ILE A 178 0.00 1.82 -18.62
C ILE A 178 0.84 0.89 -19.52
N GLU A 179 0.21 -0.03 -20.26
CA GLU A 179 0.88 -0.95 -21.18
C GLU A 179 1.66 -0.22 -22.29
N TRP A 180 1.25 1.01 -22.61
CA TRP A 180 1.79 1.82 -23.70
C TRP A 180 2.68 2.96 -23.19
N GLN A 181 2.75 3.17 -21.88
CA GLN A 181 3.66 4.14 -21.28
C GLN A 181 5.09 3.60 -21.39
N GLN A 182 5.96 4.30 -22.12
CA GLN A 182 7.37 3.89 -22.33
C GLN A 182 8.18 3.79 -21.03
N THR A 183 7.68 4.41 -19.96
CA THR A 183 8.24 4.38 -18.60
C THR A 183 7.73 3.21 -17.78
N ALA A 184 6.65 2.54 -18.21
CA ALA A 184 6.09 1.40 -17.51
C ALA A 184 6.84 0.12 -17.86
N GLY A 185 7.41 -0.55 -16.85
CA GLY A 185 8.05 -1.86 -16.99
C GLY A 185 7.25 -2.94 -16.30
N LEU A 186 6.82 -3.99 -17.01
CA LEU A 186 6.23 -5.18 -16.38
C LEU A 186 7.30 -5.84 -15.49
N ILE A 187 7.08 -5.86 -14.17
CA ILE A 187 8.03 -6.41 -13.20
C ILE A 187 7.62 -7.77 -12.63
N GLY A 188 6.34 -8.10 -12.69
CA GLY A 188 5.82 -9.33 -12.10
C GLY A 188 4.30 -9.36 -12.09
N LYS A 189 3.77 -10.15 -11.16
CA LYS A 189 2.34 -10.29 -10.93
C LYS A 189 2.00 -10.26 -9.44
N ALA A 190 0.79 -9.81 -9.13
CA ALA A 190 0.16 -9.95 -7.82
C ALA A 190 -1.04 -10.89 -7.96
N ASP A 191 -1.16 -11.82 -7.03
CA ASP A 191 -2.37 -12.64 -6.87
C ASP A 191 -3.41 -11.80 -6.13
N PHE A 192 -4.56 -11.55 -6.74
CA PHE A 192 -5.65 -10.79 -6.15
C PHE A 192 -6.78 -11.75 -5.80
N SER A 193 -7.35 -11.64 -4.60
CA SER A 193 -8.43 -12.51 -4.12
C SER A 193 -9.75 -12.42 -4.90
N GLY A 194 -9.81 -11.55 -5.91
CA GLY A 194 -11.00 -11.25 -6.68
C GLY A 194 -11.94 -10.25 -6.00
N TRP A 195 -12.91 -9.79 -6.78
CA TRP A 195 -14.01 -8.90 -6.40
C TRP A 195 -15.34 -9.64 -6.61
N PRO A 196 -15.67 -10.59 -5.73
CA PRO A 196 -16.84 -11.45 -5.92
C PRO A 196 -18.15 -10.70 -5.63
N ASP A 197 -19.24 -11.19 -6.23
CA ASP A 197 -20.61 -10.73 -6.00
C ASP A 197 -21.19 -11.13 -4.61
N THR A 198 -20.33 -11.54 -3.68
CA THR A 198 -20.71 -12.08 -2.36
C THR A 198 -20.25 -11.20 -1.20
N LEU A 199 -20.73 -11.52 0.01
CA LEU A 199 -20.41 -10.78 1.24
C LEU A 199 -18.97 -11.07 1.70
N GLN A 200 -17.99 -10.55 0.98
CA GLN A 200 -16.59 -10.57 1.40
C GLN A 200 -16.35 -9.43 2.40
N THR A 201 -15.53 -9.65 3.42
CA THR A 201 -15.19 -8.59 4.41
C THR A 201 -13.78 -8.05 4.21
N SER A 202 -13.00 -8.63 3.30
CA SER A 202 -11.67 -8.16 2.99
C SER A 202 -11.15 -8.64 1.65
N TYR A 203 -10.32 -7.83 1.00
CA TYR A 203 -9.65 -8.15 -0.27
C TYR A 203 -8.15 -8.28 -0.04
N LEU A 204 -7.51 -9.25 -0.70
CA LEU A 204 -6.10 -9.56 -0.52
C LEU A 204 -5.34 -9.43 -1.83
N PHE A 205 -4.21 -8.74 -1.78
CA PHE A 205 -3.17 -8.78 -2.81
C PHE A 205 -1.96 -9.49 -2.23
N GLU A 206 -1.46 -10.52 -2.92
CA GLU A 206 -0.22 -11.21 -2.58
C GLU A 206 0.86 -10.98 -3.62
N PHE A 207 2.07 -10.66 -3.16
CA PHE A 207 3.21 -10.34 -4.00
C PHE A 207 4.27 -11.43 -3.89
N ALA A 208 4.94 -11.74 -5.01
CA ALA A 208 6.11 -12.60 -4.99
C ALA A 208 7.21 -11.99 -4.10
N HIS A 209 7.84 -12.82 -3.27
CA HIS A 209 8.91 -12.37 -2.40
C HIS A 209 10.07 -11.75 -3.19
N GLY A 210 10.63 -10.64 -2.71
CA GLY A 210 11.73 -9.94 -3.35
C GLY A 210 11.31 -8.97 -4.46
N LEU A 211 10.01 -8.85 -4.77
CA LEU A 211 9.54 -8.05 -5.90
C LEU A 211 9.48 -6.55 -5.60
N ILE A 212 8.81 -6.16 -4.50
CA ILE A 212 8.61 -4.76 -4.11
C ILE A 212 9.37 -4.52 -2.81
N ALA A 213 10.47 -3.76 -2.90
CA ALA A 213 11.30 -3.45 -1.73
C ALA A 213 10.70 -2.29 -0.92
N ILE A 214 10.59 -2.46 0.39
CA ILE A 214 10.08 -1.49 1.35
C ILE A 214 11.22 -1.10 2.29
N ASN A 215 11.88 0.02 1.97
CA ASN A 215 13.00 0.55 2.76
C ASN A 215 12.67 1.86 3.48
N GLU A 216 11.57 2.49 3.08
CA GLU A 216 11.09 3.78 3.58
C GLU A 216 9.57 3.69 3.79
N PRO A 217 8.94 4.70 4.43
CA PRO A 217 7.50 4.85 4.38
C PRO A 217 6.97 4.73 2.96
N PHE A 218 5.88 4.00 2.84
CA PHE A 218 5.24 3.72 1.56
C PHE A 218 3.76 4.08 1.63
N THR A 219 3.23 4.58 0.53
CA THR A 219 1.83 4.96 0.40
C THR A 219 1.08 3.96 -0.46
N ILE A 220 -0.11 3.62 -0.02
CA ILE A 220 -1.05 2.72 -0.69
C ILE A 220 -2.22 3.57 -1.19
N GLY A 221 -2.51 3.49 -2.49
CA GLY A 221 -3.68 4.10 -3.11
C GLY A 221 -4.58 3.02 -3.71
N TRP A 222 -5.85 2.94 -3.30
CA TRP A 222 -6.80 2.02 -3.91
C TRP A 222 -8.23 2.50 -3.77
N THR A 223 -9.06 2.24 -4.76
CA THR A 223 -10.48 2.60 -4.72
C THR A 223 -11.29 1.80 -5.73
N ALA A 224 -12.61 1.73 -5.57
CA ALA A 224 -13.52 1.16 -6.56
C ALA A 224 -13.71 2.10 -7.76
N ASN A 225 -14.30 1.61 -8.84
CA ASN A 225 -14.52 2.37 -10.08
C ASN A 225 -15.39 3.63 -9.91
N CYS A 226 -16.31 3.68 -8.95
CA CYS A 226 -17.07 4.89 -8.61
C CYS A 226 -16.30 5.84 -7.68
N ALA A 227 -15.12 5.44 -7.22
CA ALA A 227 -14.38 6.11 -6.16
C ALA A 227 -15.23 6.44 -4.93
N ASN A 228 -16.24 5.63 -4.60
CA ASN A 228 -17.16 5.92 -3.51
C ASN A 228 -16.45 5.97 -2.15
N ASP A 229 -15.35 5.26 -2.03
CA ASP A 229 -14.52 5.16 -0.84
C ASP A 229 -13.06 4.96 -1.27
N VAL A 230 -12.12 5.69 -0.66
CA VAL A 230 -10.77 5.89 -1.19
C VAL A 230 -9.74 5.59 -0.11
N ILE A 231 -8.92 4.58 -0.36
CA ILE A 231 -7.72 4.35 0.43
C ILE A 231 -6.60 5.25 -0.10
N TYR A 232 -6.02 6.05 0.79
CA TYR A 232 -4.74 6.73 0.58
C TYR A 232 -3.95 6.77 1.90
N GLU A 233 -3.14 5.75 2.14
CA GLU A 233 -2.55 5.54 3.46
C GLU A 233 -1.04 5.38 3.41
N THR A 234 -0.35 6.14 4.25
CA THR A 234 1.12 6.06 4.37
C THR A 234 1.51 5.20 5.55
N VAL A 235 2.01 4.01 5.24
CA VAL A 235 2.56 3.08 6.23
C VAL A 235 3.99 3.48 6.54
N ASN A 236 4.33 3.52 7.83
CA ASN A 236 5.67 3.84 8.31
C ASN A 236 6.36 2.58 8.86
N PRO A 237 7.23 1.91 8.08
CA PRO A 237 7.97 0.75 8.55
C PRO A 237 8.86 1.12 9.74
N VAL A 238 8.51 0.62 10.92
CA VAL A 238 9.32 0.81 12.12
C VAL A 238 10.47 -0.21 12.09
N PRO A 239 11.72 0.20 12.42
CA PRO A 239 12.84 -0.72 12.51
C PRO A 239 12.53 -1.90 13.42
N GLU A 240 12.87 -3.10 12.96
CA GLU A 240 12.56 -4.34 13.67
C GLU A 240 13.02 -4.31 15.14
N PRO A 241 12.21 -4.79 16.11
CA PRO A 241 12.58 -4.82 17.53
C PRO A 241 13.91 -5.54 17.79
N ALA A 242 14.27 -6.51 16.95
CA ALA A 242 15.53 -7.24 17.02
C ALA A 242 16.75 -6.33 16.79
N THR A 243 16.64 -5.34 15.89
CA THR A 243 17.71 -4.38 15.60
C THR A 243 17.96 -3.46 16.79
N LEU A 244 16.89 -3.00 17.46
CA LEU A 244 17.01 -2.21 18.70
C LEU A 244 17.60 -3.04 19.84
N LEU A 245 17.23 -4.31 19.95
CA LEU A 245 17.80 -5.24 20.93
C LEU A 245 19.29 -5.51 20.65
N LEU A 246 19.67 -5.76 19.39
CA LEU A 246 21.04 -6.00 18.98
C LEU A 246 21.91 -4.75 19.23
N LEU A 247 21.42 -3.57 18.85
CA LEU A 247 22.08 -2.30 19.13
C LEU A 247 22.24 -2.09 20.65
N GLY A 248 21.16 -2.29 21.41
CA GLY A 248 21.17 -2.14 22.86
C GLY A 248 22.14 -3.10 23.55
N THR A 249 22.13 -4.37 23.17
CA THR A 249 23.05 -5.38 23.72
C THR A 249 24.50 -5.15 23.27
N GLY A 250 24.72 -4.69 22.03
CA GLY A 250 26.02 -4.27 21.52
C GLY A 250 26.62 -3.12 22.34
N LEU A 251 25.84 -2.10 22.64
CA LEU A 251 26.25 -0.96 23.46
C LEU A 251 26.57 -1.37 24.91
N ILE A 252 25.75 -2.24 25.51
CA ILE A 252 26.02 -2.79 26.85
C ILE A 252 27.34 -3.59 26.85
N GLY A 253 27.57 -4.39 25.81
CA GLY A 253 28.83 -5.12 25.63
C GLY A 253 30.05 -4.21 25.58
N LEU A 254 29.99 -3.14 24.77
CA LEU A 254 31.05 -2.14 24.66
C LEU A 254 31.31 -1.42 25.99
N ALA A 255 30.26 -1.00 26.70
CA ALA A 255 30.38 -0.36 28.01
C ALA A 255 31.02 -1.29 29.05
N GLY A 256 30.67 -2.58 29.03
CA GLY A 256 31.27 -3.61 29.88
C GLY A 256 32.76 -3.81 29.64
N ILE A 257 33.21 -3.80 28.38
CA ILE A 257 34.62 -3.89 28.01
C ILE A 257 35.38 -2.60 28.39
N GLY A 258 34.77 -1.43 28.14
CA GLY A 258 35.34 -0.12 28.46
C GLY A 258 35.70 0.05 29.94
N ARG A 259 34.81 -0.39 30.85
CA ARG A 259 35.06 -0.37 32.32
C ARG A 259 36.32 -1.13 32.72
N LYS A 260 36.62 -2.27 32.08
CA LYS A 260 37.78 -3.10 32.44
C LYS A 260 39.12 -2.47 32.03
N LYS A 261 39.16 -1.71 30.93
CA LYS A 261 40.37 -0.98 30.51
C LYS A 261 40.66 0.22 31.41
N LEU A 262 39.64 0.97 31.82
CA LEU A 262 39.81 2.16 32.67
C LEU A 262 40.31 1.84 34.08
N ILE A 263 39.92 0.69 34.65
CA ILE A 263 40.41 0.24 35.96
C ILE A 263 41.89 -0.20 35.91
N ARG A 264 42.38 -0.63 34.73
CA ARG A 264 43.76 -1.12 34.56
C ARG A 264 44.79 0.00 34.39
N ILE A 265 44.37 1.22 34.06
CA ILE A 265 45.24 2.40 33.88
C ILE A 265 45.52 3.10 35.23
N LYS A 266 44.73 2.82 36.27
CA LYS A 266 44.90 3.39 37.63
C LYS A 266 45.74 2.50 38.58
N ARG A 267 46.45 1.51 38.07
CA ARG A 267 47.44 0.70 38.81
C ARG A 267 48.77 0.73 38.09
#